data_AF-A0A7S2LE87-F1
#
_entry.id   AF-A0A7S2LE87-F1
#
_cell.length_a   1.000
_cell.length_b   1.000
_cell.length_c   1.000
_cell.angle_alpha   90.00
_cell.angle_beta   90.00
_cell.angle_gamma   90.00
#
_symmetry.space_group_name_H-M   'P 1'
#
loop_
_entity.id
_entity.type
_entity.pdbx_description
1 polymer ?
#
loop_
_entity_poly.entity_id
_entity_poly.type
_entity_poly.pdbx_seq_one_letter_code
_entity_poly.pdbx_strand_id
1 'polypeptide(L)'
;DIRRGLAGGMADIARLGPGEGEAHMLAFSAFSRCVLHASSGRLASPEFFLAGLEPKGLVLRFLVEVHRRRRIQRKRVAAVVAVLLQVRAWLSALRRDAELCAGLPDSLSELLRECAPAGPEAAECCLPPGKPSAACLLLAESIYDIARLGHSTRDLDAAVTSFEKFRRALTWAAQLSCADTRAALESAEPKGRLLEFFVDFYERKRLFRARVASVL
;
A
#
# COMPACT_ATOMS: atom_id res chain seq x y z
N ASP A 1 -2.61 11.66 -18.88
CA ASP A 1 -1.91 12.34 -17.78
C ASP A 1 -2.52 11.90 -16.45
N ILE A 2 -1.75 11.17 -15.64
CA ILE A 2 -2.23 10.53 -14.40
C ILE A 2 -2.62 11.58 -13.35
N ARG A 3 -1.83 12.66 -13.20
CA ARG A 3 -2.12 13.70 -12.19
C ARG A 3 -3.43 14.39 -12.47
N ARG A 4 -3.69 14.71 -13.74
CA ARG A 4 -4.96 15.30 -14.17
C ARG A 4 -6.15 14.39 -13.91
N GLY A 5 -6.00 13.09 -14.19
CA GLY A 5 -7.04 12.09 -13.90
C GLY A 5 -7.32 11.93 -12.40
N LEU A 6 -6.27 11.93 -11.57
CA LEU A 6 -6.40 11.91 -10.11
C LEU A 6 -7.10 13.16 -9.58
N ALA A 7 -6.67 14.34 -10.02
CA ALA A 7 -7.28 15.61 -9.61
C ALA A 7 -8.75 15.70 -10.04
N GLY A 8 -9.07 15.29 -11.28
CA GLY A 8 -10.45 15.24 -11.76
C GLY A 8 -11.32 14.27 -10.95
N GLY A 9 -10.84 13.05 -10.72
CA GLY A 9 -11.56 12.07 -9.89
C GLY A 9 -11.77 12.54 -8.45
N MET A 10 -10.81 13.26 -7.87
CA MET A 10 -10.98 13.85 -6.53
C MET A 10 -11.96 15.01 -6.51
N ALA A 11 -11.93 15.88 -7.52
CA ALA A 11 -12.91 16.96 -7.64
C ALA A 11 -14.33 16.40 -7.79
N ASP A 12 -14.52 15.34 -8.56
CA ASP A 12 -15.82 14.67 -8.69
C ASP A 12 -16.28 14.06 -7.37
N ILE A 13 -15.38 13.38 -6.64
CA ILE A 13 -15.68 12.83 -5.30
C ILE A 13 -16.05 13.95 -4.32
N ALA A 14 -15.29 15.04 -4.30
CA ALA A 14 -15.52 16.18 -3.41
C ALA A 14 -16.86 16.87 -3.70
N ARG A 15 -17.25 16.98 -4.99
CA ARG A 15 -18.54 17.55 -5.40
C ARG A 15 -19.72 16.67 -5.02
N LEU A 16 -19.59 15.34 -5.15
CA LEU A 16 -20.69 14.39 -4.91
C LEU A 16 -20.99 14.18 -3.42
N GLY A 17 -19.99 14.36 -2.55
CA GLY A 17 -20.13 14.12 -1.11
C GLY A 17 -20.47 12.66 -0.77
N PRO A 18 -20.82 12.39 0.51
CA PRO A 18 -21.27 11.06 0.92
C PRO A 18 -22.64 10.77 0.29
N GLY A 19 -22.77 9.62 -0.39
CA GLY A 19 -24.00 9.27 -1.06
C GLY A 19 -23.91 7.96 -1.81
N GLU A 20 -24.92 7.69 -2.62
CA GLU A 20 -24.96 6.52 -3.48
C GLU A 20 -25.55 6.84 -4.85
N GLY A 21 -25.20 6.01 -5.83
CA GLY A 21 -25.70 6.15 -7.19
C GLY A 21 -24.63 5.83 -8.22
N GLU A 22 -25.02 5.94 -9.49
CA GLU A 22 -24.12 5.71 -10.61
C GLU A 22 -22.98 6.74 -10.66
N ALA A 23 -23.28 8.01 -10.36
CA ALA A 23 -22.28 9.08 -10.31
C ALA A 23 -21.15 8.80 -9.31
N HIS A 24 -21.47 8.32 -8.10
CA HIS A 24 -20.47 7.90 -7.11
C HIS A 24 -19.61 6.73 -7.63
N MET A 25 -20.22 5.78 -8.33
CA MET A 25 -19.50 4.63 -8.88
C MET A 25 -18.58 5.00 -10.04
N LEU A 26 -18.98 5.96 -10.88
CA LEU A 26 -18.14 6.52 -11.94
C LEU A 26 -16.95 7.28 -11.35
N ALA A 27 -17.19 8.17 -10.39
CA ALA A 27 -16.14 8.92 -9.70
C ALA A 27 -15.14 7.98 -8.99
N PHE A 28 -15.65 6.99 -8.24
CA PHE A 28 -14.80 5.95 -7.62
C PHE A 28 -14.00 5.18 -8.66
N SER A 29 -14.63 4.77 -9.76
CA SER A 29 -13.96 3.96 -10.79
C SER A 29 -12.87 4.74 -11.51
N ALA A 30 -13.08 6.01 -11.81
CA ALA A 30 -12.09 6.90 -12.41
C ALA A 30 -10.91 7.14 -11.45
N PHE A 31 -11.21 7.51 -10.19
CA PHE A 31 -10.18 7.75 -9.17
C PHE A 31 -9.36 6.49 -8.88
N SER A 32 -10.01 5.36 -8.59
CA SER A 32 -9.32 4.10 -8.28
C SER A 32 -8.43 3.61 -9.42
N ARG A 33 -8.87 3.75 -10.68
CA ARG A 33 -8.05 3.41 -11.85
C ARG A 33 -6.76 4.24 -11.86
N CYS A 34 -6.86 5.55 -11.60
CA CYS A 34 -5.69 6.42 -11.59
C CYS A 34 -4.77 6.14 -10.39
N VAL A 35 -5.31 5.85 -9.21
CA VAL A 35 -4.51 5.47 -8.02
C VAL A 35 -3.75 4.17 -8.26
N LEU A 36 -4.41 3.14 -8.77
CA LEU A 36 -3.76 1.87 -9.09
C LEU A 36 -2.74 2.02 -10.23
N HIS A 37 -3.00 2.92 -11.18
CA HIS A 37 -2.03 3.19 -12.24
C HIS A 37 -0.81 3.95 -11.71
N ALA A 38 -0.98 4.89 -10.78
CA ALA A 38 0.10 5.58 -10.09
C ALA A 38 0.95 4.61 -9.25
N SER A 39 0.33 3.65 -8.55
CA SER A 39 1.06 2.60 -7.81
C SER A 39 1.74 1.58 -8.71
N SER A 40 1.36 1.53 -9.97
CA SER A 40 2.22 1.34 -11.14
C SER A 40 3.71 1.08 -10.90
N GLY A 41 4.37 2.15 -10.44
CA GLY A 41 5.82 2.30 -10.45
C GLY A 41 6.39 2.60 -11.84
N ARG A 42 5.59 2.61 -12.92
CA ARG A 42 6.09 2.77 -14.30
C ARG A 42 6.65 4.15 -14.63
N LEU A 43 6.12 5.20 -13.99
CA LEU A 43 6.45 6.58 -14.32
C LEU A 43 7.16 7.29 -13.17
N ALA A 44 6.65 7.14 -11.95
CA ALA A 44 7.24 7.67 -10.73
C ALA A 44 6.68 6.92 -9.51
N SER A 45 7.21 7.22 -8.32
CA SER A 45 6.71 6.66 -7.07
C SER A 45 5.27 7.12 -6.78
N PRO A 46 4.48 6.34 -6.01
CA PRO A 46 3.13 6.74 -5.60
C PRO A 46 3.12 8.09 -4.87
N GLU A 47 4.16 8.37 -4.07
CA GLU A 47 4.34 9.62 -3.31
C GLU A 47 4.31 10.83 -4.25
N PHE A 48 5.02 10.78 -5.38
CA PHE A 48 5.08 11.89 -6.35
C PHE A 48 3.70 12.28 -6.90
N PHE A 49 2.85 11.28 -7.18
CA PHE A 49 1.54 11.52 -7.76
C PHE A 49 0.47 11.89 -6.73
N LEU A 50 0.53 11.27 -5.55
CA LEU A 50 -0.58 11.25 -4.60
C LEU A 50 -0.38 12.23 -3.42
N ALA A 51 0.85 12.56 -3.03
CA ALA A 51 1.10 13.34 -1.81
C ALA A 51 0.48 14.75 -1.86
N GLY A 52 0.56 15.42 -3.02
CA GLY A 52 0.07 16.79 -3.22
C GLY A 52 -1.42 16.91 -3.55
N LEU A 53 -2.19 15.83 -3.52
CA LEU A 53 -3.61 15.88 -3.85
C LEU A 53 -4.47 16.31 -2.68
N GLU A 54 -5.43 17.20 -2.90
CA GLU A 54 -6.43 17.64 -1.91
C GLU A 54 -7.82 17.70 -2.57
N PRO A 55 -8.93 17.48 -1.82
CA PRO A 55 -9.00 17.27 -0.36
C PRO A 55 -8.92 15.79 0.09
N LYS A 56 -7.92 15.42 0.91
CA LYS A 56 -7.72 14.02 1.34
C LYS A 56 -8.83 13.48 2.24
N GLY A 57 -9.25 14.28 3.23
CA GLY A 57 -10.25 13.86 4.21
C GLY A 57 -11.62 13.54 3.61
N LEU A 58 -12.04 14.28 2.58
CA LEU A 58 -13.29 14.00 1.86
C LEU A 58 -13.20 12.71 1.06
N VAL A 59 -12.08 12.47 0.38
CA VAL A 59 -11.87 11.24 -0.38
C VAL A 59 -11.84 10.01 0.54
N LEU A 60 -11.15 10.10 1.68
CA LEU A 60 -11.11 8.99 2.64
C LEU A 60 -12.51 8.67 3.21
N ARG A 61 -13.30 9.68 3.58
CA ARG A 61 -14.70 9.49 4.01
C ARG A 61 -15.54 8.84 2.91
N PHE A 62 -15.41 9.33 1.68
CA PHE A 62 -16.11 8.76 0.52
C PHE A 62 -15.76 7.28 0.32
N LEU A 63 -14.48 6.90 0.39
CA LEU A 63 -14.05 5.51 0.23
C LEU A 63 -14.64 4.61 1.32
N VAL A 64 -14.62 5.06 2.58
CA VAL A 64 -15.24 4.33 3.69
C VAL A 64 -16.74 4.13 3.44
N GLU A 65 -17.43 5.15 2.94
CA GLU A 65 -18.86 5.05 2.65
C GLU A 65 -19.17 4.08 1.49
N VAL A 66 -18.40 4.13 0.41
CA VAL A 66 -18.50 3.16 -0.69
C VAL A 66 -18.25 1.74 -0.17
N HIS A 67 -17.26 1.55 0.71
CA HIS A 67 -16.96 0.25 1.31
C HIS A 67 -18.14 -0.28 2.15
N ARG A 68 -18.77 0.59 2.96
CA ARG A 68 -19.92 0.23 3.79
C ARG A 68 -21.12 -0.17 2.94
N ARG A 69 -21.51 0.67 1.98
CA ARG A 69 -22.73 0.52 1.17
C ARG A 69 -22.63 -0.52 0.06
N ARG A 70 -21.45 -0.76 -0.50
CA ARG A 70 -21.29 -1.59 -1.71
C ARG A 70 -20.40 -2.79 -1.44
N ARG A 71 -21.01 -3.90 -0.99
CA ARG A 71 -20.32 -5.18 -0.69
C ARG A 71 -19.40 -5.64 -1.83
N ILE A 72 -19.86 -5.55 -3.08
CA ILE A 72 -19.13 -5.97 -4.29
C ILE A 72 -17.82 -5.17 -4.47
N GLN A 73 -17.78 -3.92 -4.00
CA GLN A 73 -16.63 -3.02 -4.21
C GLN A 73 -15.63 -3.04 -3.05
N ARG A 74 -15.91 -3.75 -1.95
CA ARG A 74 -15.09 -3.73 -0.73
C ARG A 74 -13.63 -4.09 -1.00
N LYS A 75 -13.39 -5.18 -1.73
CA LYS A 75 -12.02 -5.61 -2.09
C LYS A 75 -11.27 -4.55 -2.88
N ARG A 76 -11.95 -3.90 -3.84
CA ARG A 76 -11.36 -2.82 -4.65
C ARG A 76 -11.09 -1.57 -3.83
N VAL A 77 -12.01 -1.18 -2.95
CA VAL A 77 -11.78 -0.05 -2.03
C VAL A 77 -10.61 -0.33 -1.10
N ALA A 78 -10.55 -1.52 -0.50
CA ALA A 78 -9.43 -1.93 0.36
C ALA A 78 -8.09 -1.83 -0.37
N ALA A 79 -8.01 -2.31 -1.62
CA ALA A 79 -6.80 -2.19 -2.44
C ALA A 79 -6.40 -0.73 -2.71
N VAL A 80 -7.38 0.16 -2.99
CA VAL A 80 -7.11 1.60 -3.20
C VAL A 80 -6.63 2.24 -1.91
N VAL A 81 -7.30 1.97 -0.78
CA VAL A 81 -6.90 2.50 0.54
C VAL A 81 -5.51 2.00 0.91
N ALA A 82 -5.20 0.72 0.71
CA ALA A 82 -3.87 0.18 0.96
C ALA A 82 -2.77 0.90 0.17
N VAL A 83 -3.05 1.29 -1.08
CA VAL A 83 -2.13 2.11 -1.89
C VAL A 83 -2.02 3.53 -1.35
N LEU A 84 -3.14 4.17 -1.01
CA LEU A 84 -3.12 5.54 -0.46
C LEU A 84 -2.35 5.59 0.86
N LEU A 85 -2.52 4.59 1.74
CA LEU A 85 -1.84 4.53 3.03
C LEU A 85 -0.34 4.23 2.93
N GLN A 86 0.17 3.81 1.76
CA GLN A 86 1.62 3.79 1.49
C GLN A 86 2.20 5.20 1.33
N VAL A 87 1.37 6.24 1.18
CA VAL A 87 1.80 7.63 1.02
C VAL A 87 1.61 8.38 2.34
N ARG A 88 2.69 8.94 2.88
CA ARG A 88 2.71 9.47 4.27
C ARG A 88 1.68 10.57 4.49
N ALA A 89 1.46 11.41 3.49
CA ALA A 89 0.49 12.50 3.56
C ALA A 89 -0.97 12.00 3.72
N TRP A 90 -1.31 10.86 3.11
CA TRP A 90 -2.65 10.25 3.23
C TRP A 90 -2.85 9.53 4.55
N LEU A 91 -1.84 8.78 5.01
CA LEU A 91 -1.86 8.18 6.34
C LEU A 91 -2.01 9.25 7.44
N SER A 92 -1.28 10.36 7.31
CA SER A 92 -1.36 11.50 8.24
C SER A 92 -2.75 12.15 8.22
N ALA A 93 -3.35 12.32 7.04
CA ALA A 93 -4.70 12.86 6.89
C ALA A 93 -5.75 11.96 7.56
N LEU A 94 -5.65 10.64 7.38
CA LEU A 94 -6.55 9.69 8.04
C LEU A 94 -6.42 9.76 9.57
N ARG A 95 -5.18 9.75 10.09
CA ARG A 95 -4.91 9.77 11.54
C ARG A 95 -5.38 11.05 12.25
N ARG A 96 -5.37 12.19 11.56
CA ARG A 96 -5.89 13.45 12.11
C ARG A 96 -7.41 13.48 12.25
N ASP A 97 -8.11 12.55 11.59
CA ASP A 97 -9.55 12.45 11.57
C ASP A 97 -10.01 11.33 12.53
N ALA A 98 -10.15 11.68 13.81
CA ALA A 98 -10.47 10.71 14.86
C ALA A 98 -11.81 9.99 14.63
N GLU A 99 -12.82 10.72 14.15
CA GLU A 99 -14.14 10.15 13.82
C GLU A 99 -14.04 9.13 12.69
N LEU A 100 -13.29 9.47 11.63
CA LEU A 100 -13.11 8.56 10.50
C LEU A 100 -12.34 7.31 10.92
N CYS A 101 -11.27 7.46 11.72
CA CYS A 101 -10.51 6.34 12.27
C CYS A 101 -11.37 5.42 13.13
N ALA A 102 -12.18 5.97 14.04
CA ALA A 102 -13.07 5.21 14.90
C ALA A 102 -14.17 4.47 14.11
N GLY A 103 -14.56 5.02 12.95
CA GLY A 103 -15.57 4.43 12.07
C GLY A 103 -15.05 3.42 11.04
N LEU A 104 -13.75 3.10 11.00
CA LEU A 104 -13.23 2.24 9.94
C LEU A 104 -13.78 0.80 10.03
N PRO A 105 -14.31 0.24 8.91
CA PRO A 105 -14.62 -1.18 8.81
C PRO A 105 -13.41 -2.05 9.12
N ASP A 106 -13.62 -3.23 9.70
CA ASP A 106 -12.54 -4.12 10.18
C ASP A 106 -11.43 -4.35 9.16
N SER A 107 -11.79 -4.62 7.89
CA SER A 107 -10.82 -4.83 6.82
C SER A 107 -9.96 -3.60 6.49
N LEU A 108 -10.46 -2.38 6.70
CA LEU A 108 -9.69 -1.15 6.54
C LEU A 108 -8.89 -0.81 7.81
N SER A 109 -9.44 -1.15 8.99
CA SER A 109 -8.75 -1.04 10.27
C SER A 109 -7.55 -1.98 10.35
N GLU A 110 -7.66 -3.19 9.82
CA GLU A 110 -6.54 -4.12 9.66
C GLU A 110 -5.45 -3.51 8.79
N LEU A 111 -5.79 -2.98 7.62
CA LEU A 111 -4.83 -2.26 6.78
C LEU A 111 -4.18 -1.10 7.52
N LEU A 112 -4.94 -0.35 8.33
CA LEU A 112 -4.39 0.72 9.15
C LEU A 112 -3.45 0.18 10.22
N ARG A 113 -3.76 -0.93 10.90
CA ARG A 113 -2.86 -1.57 11.89
C ARG A 113 -1.59 -2.09 11.23
N GLU A 114 -1.71 -2.66 10.04
CA GLU A 114 -0.54 -3.08 9.28
C GLU A 114 0.31 -1.86 8.86
N CYS A 115 -0.33 -0.77 8.40
CA CYS A 115 0.36 0.47 8.01
C CYS A 115 0.82 1.31 9.20
N ALA A 116 0.27 1.09 10.38
CA ALA A 116 0.58 1.82 11.58
C ALA A 116 1.70 1.09 12.32
N PRO A 117 2.92 1.64 12.37
CA PRO A 117 3.74 1.37 13.53
C PRO A 117 2.92 1.81 14.76
N ALA A 118 2.83 0.94 15.75
CA ALA A 118 2.08 1.20 16.96
C ALA A 118 2.58 2.52 17.62
N GLY A 119 1.72 3.53 17.67
CA GLY A 119 1.87 4.69 18.55
C GLY A 119 2.38 6.00 17.93
N PRO A 120 1.96 7.17 18.48
CA PRO A 120 2.40 8.50 18.08
C PRO A 120 3.70 8.91 18.80
N GLU A 121 4.68 8.01 18.84
CA GLU A 121 6.03 8.29 19.36
C GLU A 121 7.06 8.13 18.24
N ALA A 122 6.77 8.74 17.10
CA ALA A 122 7.70 8.88 15.97
C ALA A 122 8.70 10.04 16.21
N ALA A 123 9.15 10.17 17.45
CA ALA A 123 10.40 10.82 17.82
C ALA A 123 11.18 9.76 18.60
N GLU A 124 12.27 9.29 17.98
CA GLU A 124 13.18 8.25 18.48
C GLU A 124 12.74 6.79 18.26
N CYS A 125 13.54 6.09 17.45
CA CYS A 125 13.50 4.66 17.20
C CYS A 125 13.85 3.82 18.45
N CYS A 126 13.07 3.97 19.53
CA CYS A 126 13.24 3.20 20.76
C CYS A 126 11.99 2.36 21.04
N LEU A 127 11.64 1.46 20.10
CA LEU A 127 10.91 0.25 20.47
C LEU A 127 11.70 -0.44 21.59
N PRO A 128 11.07 -0.95 22.66
CA PRO A 128 11.78 -1.76 23.64
C PRO A 128 12.50 -2.90 22.91
N PRO A 129 13.79 -3.16 23.23
CA PRO A 129 14.57 -4.17 22.54
C PRO A 129 13.84 -5.51 22.62
N GLY A 130 13.44 -6.06 21.48
CA GLY A 130 12.94 -7.44 21.37
C GLY A 130 11.60 -7.64 20.65
N LYS A 131 10.79 -6.61 20.36
CA LYS A 131 9.57 -6.79 19.55
C LYS A 131 9.80 -6.36 18.10
N PRO A 132 9.70 -7.26 17.11
CA PRO A 132 9.83 -6.90 15.71
C PRO A 132 8.66 -6.00 15.29
N SER A 133 8.97 -4.97 14.50
CA SER A 133 7.98 -4.10 13.87
C SER A 133 7.08 -4.86 12.90
N ALA A 134 5.92 -4.30 12.58
CA ALA A 134 5.03 -4.85 11.56
C ALA A 134 5.73 -4.96 10.18
N ALA A 135 6.61 -4.02 9.84
CA ALA A 135 7.41 -4.07 8.62
C ALA A 135 8.39 -5.26 8.63
N CYS A 136 9.06 -5.50 9.77
CA CYS A 136 9.95 -6.65 9.94
C CYS A 136 9.20 -7.98 9.83
N LEU A 137 8.03 -8.10 10.47
CA LEU A 137 7.19 -9.30 10.39
C LEU A 137 6.70 -9.56 8.96
N LEU A 138 6.23 -8.51 8.27
CA LEU A 138 5.79 -8.62 6.88
C LEU A 138 6.95 -8.99 5.94
N LEU A 139 8.16 -8.47 6.20
CA LEU A 139 9.35 -8.84 5.44
C LEU A 139 9.67 -10.33 5.63
N ALA A 140 9.73 -10.80 6.89
CA ALA A 140 10.00 -12.20 7.21
C ALA A 140 8.97 -13.15 6.59
N GLU A 141 7.68 -12.80 6.67
CA GLU A 141 6.59 -13.56 6.04
C GLU A 141 6.77 -13.63 4.52
N SER A 142 7.09 -12.49 3.88
CA SER A 142 7.30 -12.47 2.43
C SER A 142 8.49 -13.30 1.97
N ILE A 143 9.59 -13.31 2.74
CA ILE A 143 10.77 -14.15 2.46
C ILE A 143 10.40 -15.63 2.61
N TYR A 144 9.65 -15.99 3.66
CA TYR A 144 9.17 -17.35 3.85
C TYR A 144 8.23 -17.79 2.71
N ASP A 145 7.30 -16.94 2.28
CA ASP A 145 6.42 -17.23 1.15
C ASP A 145 7.22 -17.45 -0.15
N ILE A 146 8.23 -16.63 -0.44
CA ILE A 146 9.12 -16.81 -1.61
C ILE A 146 9.89 -18.13 -1.52
N ALA A 147 10.40 -18.47 -0.33
CA ALA A 147 11.09 -19.73 -0.11
C ALA A 147 10.18 -20.95 -0.31
N ARG A 148 8.90 -20.88 0.11
CA ARG A 148 7.89 -21.91 -0.14
C ARG A 148 7.56 -22.10 -1.62
N LEU A 149 7.68 -21.04 -2.41
CA LEU A 149 7.58 -21.12 -3.88
C LEU A 149 8.84 -21.73 -4.52
N GLY A 150 9.83 -22.15 -3.71
CA GLY A 150 11.11 -22.65 -4.20
C GLY A 150 11.90 -21.59 -4.95
N HIS A 151 11.69 -20.30 -4.60
CA HIS A 151 12.29 -19.15 -5.30
C HIS A 151 11.95 -19.11 -6.79
N SER A 152 10.79 -19.67 -7.15
CA SER A 152 10.33 -19.80 -8.52
C SER A 152 9.10 -18.93 -8.76
N THR A 153 9.00 -18.36 -9.96
CA THR A 153 7.80 -17.59 -10.37
C THR A 153 6.86 -18.40 -11.27
N ARG A 154 6.96 -19.74 -11.24
CA ARG A 154 6.05 -20.63 -11.97
C ARG A 154 4.58 -20.39 -11.60
N ASP A 155 4.29 -20.25 -10.31
CA ASP A 155 3.00 -19.74 -9.83
C ASP A 155 3.07 -18.21 -9.76
N LEU A 156 2.57 -17.58 -10.82
CA LEU A 156 2.67 -16.13 -10.98
C LEU A 156 1.78 -15.35 -10.00
N ASP A 157 0.66 -15.92 -9.55
CA ASP A 157 -0.27 -15.22 -8.67
C ASP A 157 0.24 -15.24 -7.23
N ALA A 158 0.76 -16.39 -6.79
CA ALA A 158 1.47 -16.48 -5.52
C ALA A 158 2.73 -15.60 -5.51
N ALA A 159 3.53 -15.64 -6.58
CA ALA A 159 4.73 -14.81 -6.70
C ALA A 159 4.43 -13.32 -6.65
N VAL A 160 3.37 -12.84 -7.32
CA VAL A 160 2.92 -11.44 -7.23
C VAL A 160 2.56 -11.07 -5.79
N THR A 161 1.86 -11.96 -5.09
CA THR A 161 1.43 -11.72 -3.70
C THR A 161 2.64 -11.59 -2.77
N SER A 162 3.58 -12.54 -2.83
CA SER A 162 4.79 -12.52 -2.01
C SER A 162 5.69 -11.33 -2.34
N PHE A 163 5.85 -11.00 -3.63
CA PHE A 163 6.60 -9.82 -4.07
C PHE A 163 6.00 -8.50 -3.55
N GLU A 164 4.69 -8.31 -3.63
CA GLU A 164 4.05 -7.09 -3.13
C GLU A 164 4.13 -6.97 -1.60
N LYS A 165 4.05 -8.09 -0.87
CA LYS A 165 4.33 -8.11 0.58
C LYS A 165 5.77 -7.63 0.87
N PHE A 166 6.76 -8.20 0.17
CA PHE A 166 8.17 -7.84 0.31
C PHE A 166 8.41 -6.35 0.03
N ARG A 167 7.93 -5.86 -1.12
CA ARG A 167 8.06 -4.45 -1.51
C ARG A 167 7.40 -3.50 -0.51
N ARG A 168 6.22 -3.87 -0.01
CA ARG A 168 5.47 -3.08 0.99
C ARG A 168 6.25 -2.99 2.29
N ALA A 169 6.81 -4.09 2.77
CA ALA A 169 7.65 -4.13 3.97
C ALA A 169 8.87 -3.19 3.83
N LEU A 170 9.59 -3.24 2.69
CA LEU A 170 10.72 -2.35 2.43
C LEU A 170 10.31 -0.87 2.34
N THR A 171 9.17 -0.59 1.70
CA THR A 171 8.63 0.78 1.60
C THR A 171 8.40 1.36 3.00
N TRP A 172 7.84 0.57 3.90
CA TRP A 172 7.62 1.00 5.28
C TRP A 172 8.90 1.11 6.09
N ALA A 173 9.83 0.16 5.93
CA ALA A 173 11.13 0.23 6.58
C ALA A 173 11.86 1.54 6.25
N ALA A 174 11.84 1.93 4.97
CA ALA A 174 12.44 3.17 4.49
C ALA A 174 11.71 4.41 5.05
N GLN A 175 10.37 4.39 5.13
CA GLN A 175 9.59 5.52 5.64
C GLN A 175 9.72 5.72 7.14
N LEU A 176 9.88 4.64 7.89
CA LEU A 176 9.88 4.63 9.36
C LEU A 176 11.29 4.52 9.96
N SER A 177 12.33 4.46 9.12
CA SER A 177 13.72 4.24 9.54
C SER A 177 13.86 3.01 10.46
N CYS A 178 13.19 1.92 10.09
CA CYS A 178 13.07 0.72 10.92
C CYS A 178 14.37 -0.10 10.91
N ALA A 179 15.19 0.04 11.96
CA ALA A 179 16.50 -0.63 12.06
C ALA A 179 16.39 -2.17 12.10
N ASP A 180 15.33 -2.70 12.71
CA ASP A 180 15.03 -4.13 12.77
C ASP A 180 14.73 -4.74 11.39
N THR A 181 14.09 -3.99 10.50
CA THR A 181 13.78 -4.46 9.14
C THR A 181 15.03 -4.51 8.27
N ARG A 182 15.98 -3.59 8.49
CA ARG A 182 17.33 -3.67 7.90
C ARG A 182 18.05 -4.92 8.39
N ALA A 183 18.07 -5.16 9.71
CA ALA A 183 18.68 -6.36 10.28
C ALA A 183 18.03 -7.65 9.75
N ALA A 184 16.70 -7.66 9.62
CA ALA A 184 15.97 -8.79 9.04
C ALA A 184 16.37 -9.05 7.58
N LEU A 185 16.51 -8.00 6.76
CA LEU A 185 16.99 -8.12 5.38
C LEU A 185 18.45 -8.60 5.31
N GLU A 186 19.31 -8.12 6.20
CA GLU A 186 20.71 -8.57 6.29
C GLU A 186 20.82 -10.03 6.73
N SER A 187 19.90 -10.50 7.59
CA SER A 187 19.83 -11.89 8.04
C SER A 187 19.08 -12.83 7.08
N ALA A 188 18.42 -12.27 6.06
CA ALA A 188 17.66 -13.05 5.10
C ALA A 188 18.58 -13.96 4.29
N GLU A 189 18.37 -15.27 4.37
CA GLU A 189 19.10 -16.26 3.58
C GLU A 189 18.12 -17.26 2.96
N PRO A 190 18.37 -17.73 1.72
CA PRO A 190 19.56 -17.45 0.90
C PRO A 190 19.40 -16.17 0.06
N LYS A 191 20.30 -15.17 0.22
CA LYS A 191 20.21 -13.90 -0.56
C LYS A 191 20.29 -14.12 -2.06
N GLY A 192 21.16 -15.03 -2.51
CA GLY A 192 21.30 -15.36 -3.94
C GLY A 192 20.00 -15.90 -4.53
N ARG A 193 19.28 -16.74 -3.80
CA ARG A 193 17.99 -17.31 -4.26
C ARG A 193 16.87 -16.28 -4.26
N LEU A 194 16.85 -15.34 -3.31
CA LEU A 194 15.92 -14.21 -3.35
C LEU A 194 16.17 -13.33 -4.58
N LEU A 195 17.43 -13.04 -4.91
CA LEU A 195 17.77 -12.29 -6.12
C LEU A 195 17.39 -13.05 -7.40
N GLU A 196 17.64 -14.36 -7.48
CA GLU A 196 17.19 -15.22 -8.59
C GLU A 196 15.66 -15.13 -8.77
N PHE A 197 14.90 -15.21 -7.69
CA PHE A 197 13.44 -15.04 -7.73
C PHE A 197 13.05 -13.67 -8.32
N PHE A 198 13.69 -12.58 -7.88
CA PHE A 198 13.39 -11.23 -8.39
C PHE A 198 13.78 -11.06 -9.86
N VAL A 199 14.90 -11.65 -10.30
CA VAL A 199 15.31 -11.63 -11.72
C VAL A 199 14.32 -12.43 -12.57
N ASP A 200 13.96 -13.66 -12.19
CA ASP A 200 12.95 -14.47 -12.89
C ASP A 200 11.59 -13.72 -12.93
N PHE A 201 11.21 -13.06 -11.82
CA PHE A 201 9.98 -12.27 -11.75
C PHE A 201 10.02 -11.05 -12.68
N TYR A 202 11.17 -10.35 -12.74
CA TYR A 202 11.41 -9.22 -13.64
C TYR A 202 11.26 -9.64 -15.11
N GLU A 203 11.80 -10.80 -15.47
CA GLU A 203 11.73 -11.34 -16.82
C GLU A 203 10.29 -11.68 -17.23
N ARG A 204 9.56 -12.40 -16.37
CA ARG A 204 8.21 -12.91 -16.67
C ARG A 204 7.09 -11.89 -16.53
N LYS A 205 7.19 -10.93 -15.59
CA LYS A 205 6.14 -9.93 -15.33
C LYS A 205 6.56 -8.55 -15.78
N ARG A 206 6.48 -8.29 -17.10
CA ARG A 206 6.81 -6.99 -17.71
C ARG A 206 6.16 -5.79 -17.01
N LEU A 207 4.93 -5.94 -16.52
CA LEU A 207 4.19 -4.86 -15.85
C LEU A 207 4.75 -4.49 -14.46
N PHE A 208 5.53 -5.38 -13.83
CA PHE A 208 6.10 -5.22 -12.49
C PHE A 208 7.58 -4.82 -12.51
N ARG A 209 8.23 -4.78 -13.67
CA ARG A 209 9.67 -4.50 -13.80
C ARG A 209 10.15 -3.26 -13.03
N ALA A 210 9.43 -2.15 -13.13
CA ALA A 210 9.79 -0.94 -12.42
C ALA A 210 9.67 -1.08 -10.90
N ARG A 211 8.72 -1.91 -10.42
CA ARG A 211 8.58 -2.22 -8.99
C ARG A 211 9.71 -3.13 -8.52
N VAL A 212 10.09 -4.12 -9.32
CA VAL A 212 11.22 -5.00 -8.99
C VAL A 212 12.53 -4.21 -8.93
N ALA A 213 12.76 -3.33 -9.90
CA ALA A 213 13.93 -2.45 -9.91
C ALA A 213 13.98 -1.49 -8.71
N SER A 214 12.85 -1.21 -8.04
CA SER A 214 12.82 -0.36 -6.86
C SER A 214 13.18 -1.06 -5.55
N VAL A 215 13.30 -2.40 -5.56
CA VAL A 215 13.64 -3.22 -4.38
C VAL A 215 14.96 -3.97 -4.52
N LEU A 216 15.59 -3.89 -5.69
CA LEU A 216 16.95 -4.36 -5.97
C LEU A 216 17.91 -3.18 -5.85
#